data_AF-A0AAW9IZJ3-F1
#
_entry.id   AF-A0AAW9IZJ3-F1
#
_cell.length_a   1.000
_cell.length_b   1.000
_cell.length_c   1.000
_cell.angle_alpha   90.00
_cell.angle_beta   90.00
_cell.angle_gamma   90.00
#
_symmetry.space_group_name_H-M   'P 1'
#
loop_
_entity.id
_entity.type
_entity.pdbx_description
1 polymer ?
#
loop_
_entity_poly.entity_id
_entity_poly.type
_entity_poly.pdbx_seq_one_letter_code
_entity_poly.pdbx_strand_id
1 'polypeptide(L)'
;MGILSGNPKDEPLHYGEVFGLWSSLSVAKGALDSYQVFINHTGDQELKAFLKQVIESSIKPSIKDIEEVLLHNDIAVPPTPAERPEADLEQIPVGARLQDAQIAYIVAADIAAAVVASSQGMSQSIREDVGLLFGQMGAKKAKDGAALLQIMKDKGWLVPPPLHHETKQQ
;
A
#
# COMPACT_ATOMS: atom_id res chain seq x y z
N MET A 1 -22.65 -32.98 -0.47
CA MET A 1 -21.85 -32.25 0.54
C MET A 1 -20.79 -31.48 -0.20
N GLY A 2 -20.61 -30.19 0.11
CA GLY A 2 -19.55 -29.37 -0.48
C GLY A 2 -18.17 -29.76 0.07
N ILE A 3 -17.11 -29.41 -0.64
CA ILE A 3 -15.74 -29.44 -0.15
C ILE A 3 -15.46 -28.05 0.45
N LEU A 4 -14.71 -27.96 1.56
CA LEU A 4 -14.41 -26.69 2.23
C LEU A 4 -15.68 -25.89 2.63
N SER A 5 -16.59 -26.53 3.36
CA SER A 5 -17.85 -25.92 3.79
C SER A 5 -17.88 -25.62 5.29
N GLY A 6 -16.71 -25.58 5.93
CA GLY A 6 -16.56 -25.39 7.37
C GLY A 6 -16.37 -23.93 7.75
N ASN A 7 -15.68 -23.68 8.85
CA ASN A 7 -15.14 -22.37 9.15
C ASN A 7 -13.86 -22.16 8.31
N PRO A 8 -13.79 -21.13 7.44
CA PRO A 8 -12.66 -20.94 6.53
C PRO A 8 -11.30 -20.83 7.24
N LYS A 9 -11.29 -20.35 8.48
CA LYS A 9 -10.06 -20.21 9.27
C LYS A 9 -9.42 -21.53 9.69
N ASP A 10 -10.21 -22.60 9.72
CA ASP A 10 -9.74 -23.96 10.07
C ASP A 10 -9.27 -24.73 8.83
N GLU A 11 -9.44 -24.15 7.64
CA GLU A 11 -9.04 -24.75 6.38
C GLU A 11 -7.56 -24.43 6.06
N PRO A 12 -6.84 -25.36 5.42
CA PRO A 12 -5.45 -25.11 5.07
C PRO A 12 -5.35 -24.01 4.01
N LEU A 13 -4.37 -23.11 4.17
CA LEU A 13 -3.98 -22.20 3.10
C LEU A 13 -3.36 -23.00 1.95
N HIS A 14 -3.75 -22.72 0.71
CA HIS A 14 -3.01 -23.26 -0.43
C HIS A 14 -1.70 -22.47 -0.64
N TYR A 15 -0.75 -23.06 -1.38
CA TYR A 15 0.59 -22.47 -1.55
C TYR A 15 0.58 -21.06 -2.18
N GLY A 16 -0.44 -20.74 -2.98
CA GLY A 16 -0.62 -19.40 -3.55
C GLY A 16 -1.03 -18.37 -2.51
N GLU A 17 -1.95 -18.70 -1.60
CA GLU A 17 -2.29 -17.86 -0.45
C GLU A 17 -1.10 -17.68 0.48
N VAL A 18 -0.36 -18.75 0.78
CA VAL A 18 0.85 -18.69 1.61
C VAL A 18 1.85 -17.70 1.02
N PHE A 19 2.19 -17.87 -0.27
CA PHE A 19 3.13 -16.98 -0.95
C PHE A 19 2.58 -15.55 -1.09
N GLY A 20 1.29 -15.40 -1.41
CA GLY A 20 0.64 -14.11 -1.60
C GLY A 20 0.60 -13.28 -0.32
N LEU A 21 0.19 -13.89 0.80
CA LEU A 21 0.19 -13.27 2.13
C LEU A 21 1.61 -12.92 2.56
N TRP A 22 2.54 -13.86 2.46
CA TRP A 22 3.94 -13.63 2.86
C TRP A 22 4.57 -12.49 2.06
N SER A 23 4.40 -12.49 0.74
CA SER A 23 4.93 -11.44 -0.14
C SER A 23 4.28 -10.08 0.15
N SER A 24 2.98 -10.06 0.40
CA SER A 24 2.25 -8.84 0.75
C SER A 24 2.71 -8.27 2.08
N LEU A 25 3.03 -9.13 3.05
CA LEU A 25 3.60 -8.71 4.32
C LEU A 25 5.00 -8.11 4.15
N SER A 26 5.86 -8.74 3.36
CA SER A 26 7.19 -8.20 3.03
C SER A 26 7.10 -6.82 2.39
N VAL A 27 6.19 -6.65 1.42
CA VAL A 27 5.97 -5.37 0.75
C VAL A 27 5.40 -4.34 1.72
N ALA A 28 4.42 -4.69 2.56
CA ALA A 28 3.83 -3.76 3.53
C ALA A 28 4.87 -3.26 4.55
N LYS A 29 5.76 -4.14 5.02
CA LYS A 29 6.89 -3.77 5.90
C LYS A 29 7.90 -2.87 5.19
N GLY A 30 8.22 -3.17 3.93
CA GLY A 30 9.08 -2.31 3.11
C GLY A 30 8.46 -0.93 2.84
N ALA A 31 7.14 -0.88 2.63
CA ALA A 31 6.39 0.36 2.46
C ALA A 31 6.39 1.19 3.76
N LEU A 32 6.25 0.56 4.93
CA LEU A 32 6.37 1.25 6.22
C LEU A 32 7.72 1.96 6.35
N ASP A 33 8.83 1.25 6.10
CA ASP A 33 10.18 1.84 6.14
C ASP A 33 10.33 2.98 5.12
N SER A 34 9.90 2.74 3.88
CA SER A 34 10.02 3.71 2.79
C SER A 34 9.20 4.98 3.05
N TYR A 35 7.97 4.85 3.57
CA TYR A 35 7.12 6.01 3.84
C TYR A 35 7.64 6.83 5.02
N GLN A 36 8.29 6.22 6.01
CA GLN A 36 8.99 6.97 7.06
C GLN A 36 10.14 7.81 6.48
N VAL A 37 10.89 7.26 5.52
CA VAL A 37 11.89 8.03 4.76
C VAL A 37 11.22 9.16 3.99
N PHE A 38 10.12 8.90 3.28
CA PHE A 38 9.41 9.94 2.54
C PHE A 38 8.91 11.08 3.44
N ILE A 39 8.40 10.78 4.64
CA ILE A 39 8.00 11.77 5.64
C ILE A 39 9.16 12.67 6.05
N ASN A 40 10.37 12.11 6.20
CA ASN A 40 11.58 12.88 6.51
C ASN A 40 12.02 13.78 5.34
N HIS A 41 11.76 13.37 4.10
CA HIS A 41 12.11 14.12 2.90
C HIS A 41 11.03 15.12 2.43
N THR A 42 9.82 15.04 2.99
CA THR A 42 8.68 15.87 2.56
C THR A 42 8.67 17.23 3.27
N GLY A 43 8.62 18.30 2.47
CA GLY A 43 8.42 19.67 2.94
C GLY A 43 6.95 20.09 3.02
N ASP A 44 6.15 19.72 2.01
CA ASP A 44 4.71 20.01 1.97
C ASP A 44 3.94 19.33 3.10
N GLN A 45 3.25 20.13 3.91
CA GLN A 45 2.60 19.64 5.13
C GLN A 45 1.40 18.74 4.85
N GLU A 46 0.72 18.95 3.73
CA GLU A 46 -0.45 18.16 3.35
C GLU A 46 -0.02 16.77 2.87
N LEU A 47 1.00 16.68 2.00
CA LEU A 47 1.60 15.42 1.61
C LEU A 47 2.15 14.68 2.85
N LYS A 48 2.85 15.37 3.75
CA LYS A 48 3.39 14.77 4.98
C LYS A 48 2.27 14.20 5.88
N ALA A 49 1.17 14.94 6.03
CA ALA A 49 0.00 14.48 6.78
C ALA A 49 -0.66 13.27 6.12
N PHE A 50 -0.79 13.28 4.79
CA PHE A 50 -1.29 12.15 4.01
C PHE A 50 -0.43 10.88 4.22
N LEU A 51 0.90 10.99 4.12
CA LEU A 51 1.80 9.84 4.33
C LEU A 51 1.64 9.24 5.74
N LYS A 52 1.57 10.09 6.77
CA LYS A 52 1.32 9.65 8.16
C LYS A 52 -0.04 8.96 8.28
N GLN A 53 -1.08 9.51 7.67
CA GLN A 53 -2.41 8.91 7.68
C GLN A 53 -2.43 7.54 6.99
N VAL A 54 -1.75 7.38 5.85
CA VAL A 54 -1.66 6.08 5.15
C VAL A 54 -0.93 5.04 6.00
N ILE A 55 0.16 5.43 6.68
CA ILE A 55 0.87 4.54 7.62
C ILE A 55 -0.10 3.99 8.67
N GLU A 56 -0.86 4.86 9.34
CA GLU A 56 -1.73 4.47 10.46
C GLU A 56 -3.00 3.74 10.01
N SER A 57 -3.62 4.18 8.91
CA SER A 57 -4.95 3.68 8.50
C SER A 57 -4.91 2.47 7.56
N SER A 58 -3.80 2.30 6.84
CA SER A 58 -3.65 1.27 5.80
C SER A 58 -2.47 0.35 6.05
N ILE A 59 -1.24 0.87 6.22
CA ILE A 59 -0.02 0.04 6.26
C ILE A 59 0.06 -0.78 7.55
N LYS A 60 0.05 -0.12 8.73
CA LYS A 60 0.15 -0.80 10.02
C LYS A 60 -0.96 -1.85 10.25
N PRO A 61 -2.25 -1.56 9.96
CA PRO A 61 -3.29 -2.57 10.05
C PRO A 61 -3.06 -3.75 9.10
N SER A 62 -2.65 -3.50 7.85
CA SER A 62 -2.37 -4.59 6.90
C SER A 62 -1.24 -5.51 7.39
N ILE A 63 -0.16 -4.94 7.95
CA ILE A 63 0.95 -5.72 8.54
C ILE A 63 0.40 -6.63 9.64
N LYS A 64 -0.34 -6.05 10.59
CA LYS A 64 -0.91 -6.79 11.72
C LYS A 64 -1.84 -7.92 11.25
N ASP A 65 -2.78 -7.60 10.38
CA ASP A 65 -3.82 -8.54 9.94
C ASP A 65 -3.20 -9.72 9.16
N ILE A 66 -2.20 -9.45 8.31
CA ILE A 66 -1.49 -10.52 7.58
C ILE A 66 -0.60 -11.35 8.52
N GLU A 67 0.12 -10.72 9.45
CA GLU A 67 0.94 -11.44 10.44
C GLU A 67 0.10 -12.39 11.27
N GLU A 68 -1.09 -11.96 11.70
CA GLU A 68 -2.00 -12.81 12.47
C GLU A 68 -2.39 -14.06 11.69
N VAL A 69 -2.73 -13.92 10.40
CA VAL A 69 -3.05 -15.06 9.54
C VAL A 69 -1.85 -15.99 9.37
N LEU A 70 -0.66 -15.46 9.06
CA LEU A 70 0.53 -16.28 8.83
C LEU A 70 0.96 -17.02 10.10
N LEU A 71 1.00 -16.34 11.25
CA LEU A 71 1.40 -16.93 12.53
C LEU A 71 0.38 -17.96 13.02
N HIS A 72 -0.92 -17.71 12.85
CA HIS A 72 -1.96 -18.69 13.18
C HIS A 72 -1.83 -20.00 12.39
N ASN A 73 -1.25 -19.94 11.18
CA ASN A 73 -1.04 -21.10 10.33
C ASN A 73 0.42 -21.63 10.40
N ASP A 74 1.18 -21.27 11.45
CA ASP A 74 2.57 -21.68 11.69
C ASP A 74 3.55 -21.32 10.56
N ILE A 75 3.25 -20.25 9.80
CA ILE A 75 4.11 -19.75 8.72
C ILE A 75 5.01 -18.65 9.27
N ALA A 76 6.32 -18.81 9.05
CA ALA A 76 7.30 -17.83 9.47
C ALA A 76 7.10 -16.48 8.75
N VAL A 77 7.07 -15.40 9.53
CA VAL A 77 6.94 -14.03 9.02
C VAL A 77 8.32 -13.41 8.72
N PRO A 78 8.44 -12.55 7.69
CA PRO A 78 9.66 -11.80 7.44
C PRO A 78 9.96 -10.84 8.62
N PRO A 79 11.24 -10.45 8.85
CA PRO A 79 11.60 -9.54 9.93
C PRO A 79 10.98 -8.15 9.73
N THR A 80 10.64 -7.48 10.83
CA THR A 80 10.14 -6.10 10.81
C THR A 80 11.31 -5.11 10.79
N PRO A 81 11.33 -4.14 9.84
CA PRO A 81 12.33 -3.08 9.84
C PRO A 81 12.30 -2.27 11.14
N ALA A 82 13.47 -1.77 11.54
CA ALA A 82 13.57 -0.85 12.67
C ALA A 82 12.91 0.49 12.30
N GLU A 83 12.27 1.13 13.29
CA GLU A 83 11.65 2.43 13.10
C GLU A 83 12.71 3.49 12.78
N ARG A 84 12.43 4.33 11.77
CA ARG A 84 13.37 5.38 11.35
C ARG A 84 13.33 6.56 12.32
N PRO A 85 14.48 7.13 12.71
CA PRO A 85 14.50 8.37 13.46
C PRO A 85 13.99 9.52 12.59
N GLU A 86 13.44 10.54 13.24
CA GLU A 86 13.13 11.81 12.59
C GLU A 86 14.42 12.46 12.07
N ALA A 87 14.35 13.04 10.87
CA ALA A 87 15.47 13.77 10.28
C ALA A 87 15.05 15.21 9.95
N ASP A 88 15.99 16.14 10.13
CA ASP A 88 15.82 17.53 9.70
C ASP A 88 15.96 17.59 8.16
N LEU A 89 14.89 18.07 7.52
CA LEU A 89 14.77 18.23 6.08
C LEU A 89 15.90 19.09 5.48
N GLU A 90 16.35 20.10 6.21
CA GLU A 90 17.38 21.04 5.75
C GLU A 90 18.80 20.47 5.88
N GLN A 91 18.97 19.37 6.62
CA GLN A 91 20.25 18.65 6.73
C GLN A 91 20.43 17.58 5.64
N ILE A 92 19.38 17.28 4.87
CA ILE A 92 19.45 16.29 3.78
C ILE A 92 20.20 16.93 2.59
N PRO A 93 21.33 16.38 2.15
CA PRO A 93 22.07 16.92 1.00
C PRO A 93 21.18 17.03 -0.23
N VAL A 94 21.24 18.16 -0.95
CA VAL A 94 20.33 18.47 -2.07
C VAL A 94 20.30 17.37 -3.14
N GLY A 95 21.44 16.74 -3.44
CA GLY A 95 21.52 15.63 -4.41
C GLY A 95 20.91 14.30 -3.92
N ALA A 96 20.67 14.16 -2.62
CA ALA A 96 20.02 12.99 -2.01
C ALA A 96 18.55 13.27 -1.64
N ARG A 97 18.11 14.53 -1.68
CA ARG A 97 16.76 14.94 -1.29
C ARG A 97 15.75 14.61 -2.38
N LEU A 98 14.88 13.64 -2.10
CA LEU A 98 13.62 13.45 -2.84
C LEU A 98 12.74 14.70 -2.73
N GLN A 99 12.20 15.14 -3.86
CA GLN A 99 11.30 16.29 -3.92
C GLN A 99 9.85 15.85 -3.68
N ASP A 100 9.01 16.74 -3.14
CA ASP A 100 7.61 16.42 -2.80
C ASP A 100 6.82 15.83 -3.98
N ALA A 101 6.96 16.42 -5.17
CA ALA A 101 6.32 15.88 -6.38
C ALA A 101 6.84 14.48 -6.75
N GLN A 102 8.15 14.21 -6.60
CA GLN A 102 8.72 12.89 -6.86
C GLN A 102 8.19 11.85 -5.87
N ILE A 103 8.13 12.22 -4.58
CA ILE A 103 7.55 11.38 -3.53
C ILE A 103 6.09 11.05 -3.88
N ALA A 104 5.29 12.05 -4.25
CA ALA A 104 3.89 11.85 -4.63
C ALA A 104 3.74 10.84 -5.80
N TYR A 105 4.59 10.90 -6.83
CA TYR A 105 4.58 9.92 -7.91
C TYR A 105 5.01 8.52 -7.48
N ILE A 106 6.05 8.40 -6.65
CA ILE A 106 6.53 7.11 -6.12
C ILE A 106 5.41 6.44 -5.32
N VAL A 107 4.76 7.20 -4.45
CA VAL A 107 3.64 6.74 -3.61
C VAL A 107 2.43 6.40 -4.47
N ALA A 108 2.11 7.19 -5.49
CA ALA A 108 1.03 6.86 -6.43
C ALA A 108 1.28 5.55 -7.18
N ALA A 109 2.51 5.31 -7.62
CA ALA A 109 2.90 4.07 -8.29
C ALA A 109 2.82 2.86 -7.34
N ASP A 110 3.29 3.00 -6.11
CA ASP A 110 3.18 1.99 -5.05
C ASP A 110 1.72 1.63 -4.75
N ILE A 111 0.86 2.63 -4.54
CA ILE A 111 -0.57 2.43 -4.30
C ILE A 111 -1.22 1.70 -5.48
N ALA A 112 -0.94 2.11 -6.72
CA ALA A 112 -1.50 1.48 -7.91
C ALA A 112 -1.08 0.00 -8.02
N ALA A 113 0.21 -0.29 -7.84
CA ALA A 113 0.73 -1.66 -7.85
C ALA A 113 0.09 -2.51 -6.74
N ALA A 114 -0.09 -1.94 -5.55
CA ALA A 114 -0.65 -2.63 -4.42
C ALA A 114 -2.17 -2.88 -4.55
N VAL A 115 -2.92 -2.00 -5.22
CA VAL A 115 -4.33 -2.28 -5.60
C VAL A 115 -4.39 -3.50 -6.52
N VAL A 116 -3.54 -3.54 -7.56
CA VAL A 116 -3.48 -4.67 -8.50
C VAL A 116 -3.10 -5.97 -7.77
N ALA A 117 -2.10 -5.93 -6.90
CA ALA A 117 -1.67 -7.09 -6.12
C ALA A 117 -2.78 -7.59 -5.18
N SER A 118 -3.50 -6.67 -4.51
CA SER A 118 -4.66 -7.04 -3.69
C SER A 118 -5.78 -7.69 -4.50
N SER A 119 -6.06 -7.22 -5.71
CA SER A 119 -7.03 -7.88 -6.59
C SER A 119 -6.59 -9.30 -6.98
N GLN A 120 -5.31 -9.49 -7.31
CA GLN A 120 -4.79 -10.83 -7.62
C GLN A 120 -4.88 -11.78 -6.43
N GLY A 121 -4.46 -11.33 -5.24
CA GLY A 121 -4.57 -12.12 -4.01
C GLY A 121 -6.02 -12.51 -3.72
N MET A 122 -6.95 -11.56 -3.83
CA MET A 122 -8.38 -11.82 -3.66
C MET A 122 -8.90 -12.86 -4.64
N SER A 123 -8.59 -12.74 -5.93
CA SER A 123 -9.09 -13.66 -6.96
C SER A 123 -8.48 -15.06 -6.92
N GLN A 124 -7.30 -15.22 -6.32
CA GLN A 124 -6.64 -16.51 -6.19
C GLN A 124 -6.99 -17.24 -4.89
N SER A 125 -7.55 -16.53 -3.89
CA SER A 125 -7.89 -17.09 -2.60
C SER A 125 -9.06 -18.08 -2.73
N ILE A 126 -8.93 -19.22 -2.06
CA ILE A 126 -10.02 -20.18 -1.86
C ILE A 126 -10.63 -20.02 -0.47
N ARG A 127 -9.83 -19.59 0.51
CA ARG A 127 -10.30 -19.23 1.85
C ARG A 127 -10.96 -17.86 1.82
N GLU A 128 -12.22 -17.81 2.23
CA GLU A 128 -13.02 -16.58 2.16
C GLU A 128 -12.48 -15.47 3.07
N ASP A 129 -11.88 -15.82 4.21
CA ASP A 129 -11.28 -14.84 5.11
C ASP A 129 -10.05 -14.15 4.49
N VAL A 130 -9.23 -14.90 3.75
CA VAL A 130 -8.06 -14.36 3.02
C VAL A 130 -8.50 -13.51 1.83
N GLY A 131 -9.48 -13.99 1.06
CA GLY A 131 -10.06 -13.23 -0.04
C GLY A 131 -10.64 -11.90 0.43
N LEU A 132 -11.36 -11.90 1.56
CA LEU A 132 -11.91 -10.69 2.16
C LEU A 132 -10.82 -9.75 2.66
N LEU A 133 -9.76 -10.27 3.30
CA LEU A 133 -8.61 -9.47 3.75
C LEU A 133 -7.96 -8.72 2.59
N PHE A 134 -7.66 -9.42 1.49
CA PHE A 134 -7.11 -8.78 0.28
C PHE A 134 -8.08 -7.76 -0.33
N GLY A 135 -9.37 -8.07 -0.38
CA GLY A 135 -10.40 -7.14 -0.88
C GLY A 135 -10.45 -5.84 -0.07
N GLN A 136 -10.43 -5.94 1.26
CA GLN A 136 -10.40 -4.78 2.16
C GLN A 136 -9.12 -3.96 2.00
N MET A 137 -7.97 -4.63 1.91
CA MET A 137 -6.68 -3.97 1.65
C MET A 137 -6.67 -3.20 0.33
N GLY A 138 -7.20 -3.79 -0.75
CA GLY A 138 -7.29 -3.14 -2.05
C GLY A 138 -8.22 -1.94 -2.03
N ALA A 139 -9.38 -2.05 -1.38
CA ALA A 139 -10.35 -0.96 -1.26
C ALA A 139 -9.77 0.25 -0.49
N LYS A 140 -9.06 0.00 0.63
CA LYS A 140 -8.37 1.07 1.38
C LYS A 140 -7.33 1.77 0.51
N LYS A 141 -6.48 1.01 -0.19
CA LYS A 141 -5.45 1.59 -1.07
C LYS A 141 -6.05 2.38 -2.24
N ALA A 142 -7.15 1.92 -2.83
CA ALA A 142 -7.84 2.67 -3.88
C ALA A 142 -8.37 4.01 -3.35
N LYS A 143 -8.89 4.04 -2.10
CA LYS A 143 -9.29 5.28 -1.43
C LYS A 143 -8.09 6.21 -1.20
N ASP A 144 -6.97 5.68 -0.73
CA ASP A 144 -5.74 6.46 -0.52
C ASP A 144 -5.21 7.04 -1.83
N GLY A 145 -5.26 6.27 -2.92
CA GLY A 145 -4.87 6.74 -4.26
C GLY A 145 -5.76 7.87 -4.79
N ALA A 146 -7.07 7.79 -4.53
CA ALA A 146 -7.99 8.88 -4.87
C ALA A 146 -7.69 10.17 -4.09
N ALA A 147 -7.36 10.07 -2.80
CA ALA A 147 -6.96 11.21 -1.99
C ALA A 147 -5.65 11.82 -2.47
N LEU A 148 -4.63 11.00 -2.75
CA LEU A 148 -3.35 11.48 -3.29
C LEU A 148 -3.51 12.17 -4.64
N LEU A 149 -4.37 11.64 -5.51
CA LEU A 149 -4.66 12.26 -6.80
C LEU A 149 -5.21 13.69 -6.64
N GLN A 150 -6.05 13.94 -5.62
CA GLN A 150 -6.53 15.30 -5.34
C GLN A 150 -5.40 16.21 -4.88
N ILE A 151 -4.56 15.75 -3.94
CA ILE A 151 -3.37 16.49 -3.50
C ILE A 151 -2.49 16.84 -4.71
N MET A 152 -2.21 15.88 -5.58
CA MET A 152 -1.37 16.09 -6.77
C MET A 152 -1.97 17.11 -7.75
N LYS A 153 -3.30 17.16 -7.88
CA LYS A 153 -3.99 18.17 -8.70
C LYS A 153 -3.92 19.55 -8.07
N ASP A 154 -4.23 19.65 -6.78
CA ASP A 154 -4.27 20.92 -6.05
C ASP A 154 -2.88 21.57 -5.95
N LYS A 155 -1.82 20.76 -5.85
CA LYS A 155 -0.43 21.22 -5.82
C LYS A 155 0.18 21.43 -7.21
N GLY A 156 -0.53 21.07 -8.28
CA GLY A 156 -0.01 21.16 -9.66
C GLY A 156 1.14 20.17 -9.95
N TRP A 157 1.25 19.08 -9.19
CA TRP A 157 2.26 18.03 -9.41
C TRP A 157 1.84 17.04 -10.49
N LEU A 158 0.54 16.89 -10.73
CA LEU A 158 0.02 16.02 -11.78
C LEU A 158 0.44 16.54 -13.17
N VAL A 159 1.20 15.75 -13.90
CA VAL A 159 1.55 15.97 -15.30
C VAL A 159 0.39 15.41 -16.11
N PRO A 160 -0.38 16.26 -16.79
CA PRO A 160 -1.53 15.79 -17.54
C PRO A 160 -1.05 14.90 -18.68
N PRO A 161 -1.60 13.68 -18.83
CA PRO A 161 -1.39 12.91 -20.05
C PRO A 161 -2.08 13.64 -21.22
N PRO A 162 -1.81 13.24 -22.48
CA PRO A 162 -2.55 13.74 -23.63
C PRO A 162 -4.06 13.66 -23.38
N LEU A 163 -4.74 14.79 -23.45
CA LEU A 163 -6.17 14.89 -23.18
C LEU A 163 -6.94 14.75 -24.49
N HIS A 164 -7.86 13.79 -24.54
CA HIS A 164 -8.80 13.68 -25.65
C HIS A 164 -9.91 14.72 -25.46
N HIS A 165 -10.03 15.63 -26.42
CA HIS A 165 -11.13 16.58 -26.49
C HIS A 165 -12.02 16.18 -27.67
N GLU A 166 -13.32 16.06 -27.44
CA GLU A 166 -14.27 15.99 -28.54
C GLU A 166 -14.10 17.25 -29.38
N THR A 167 -13.81 17.08 -30.67
CA THR A 167 -13.83 18.18 -31.62
C THR A 167 -15.29 18.59 -31.74
N LYS A 168 -15.71 19.65 -31.05
CA LYS A 168 -17.02 20.25 -31.29
C LYS A 168 -17.10 20.53 -32.80
N GLN A 169 -17.99 19.82 -33.50
CA GLN A 169 -18.33 20.15 -34.89
C GLN A 169 -18.79 21.61 -34.88
N GLN A 170 -18.01 22.49 -35.50
CA GLN A 170 -18.38 23.87 -35.79
C GLN A 170 -19.41 23.90 -36.91
#